data_AF-A0A6B3W5V1-F1
#
_entry.id   AF-A0A6B3W5V1-F1
#
_cell.length_a   1.000
_cell.length_b   1.000
_cell.length_c   1.000
_cell.angle_alpha   90.00
_cell.angle_beta   90.00
_cell.angle_gamma   90.00
#
_symmetry.space_group_name_H-M   'P 1'
#
loop_
_entity.id
_entity.type
_entity.pdbx_description
1 polymer ?
#
loop_
_entity_poly.entity_id
_entity_poly.type
_entity_poly.pdbx_seq_one_letter_code
_entity_poly.pdbx_strand_id
1 'polypeptide(L)'
;MTTAGKGSANIEYDSEKTMTGMTKVQTQLDAFIDSTNRIVSKFNLVFADLSGESIESYQEVVQQYVEGTKLAEQYIEKLLHLIQMTDAEIVTAEQKSKNMFDREG
;
A
#
# COMPACT_ATOMS: atom_id res chain seq x y z
N MET A 1 18.68 -44.72 -2.32
CA MET A 1 17.82 -43.96 -3.25
C MET A 1 17.37 -42.69 -2.53
N THR A 2 18.07 -41.59 -2.79
CA THR A 2 17.81 -40.28 -2.21
C THR A 2 16.72 -39.57 -3.03
N THR A 3 15.65 -39.18 -2.36
CA THR A 3 14.53 -38.42 -2.93
C THR A 3 14.98 -37.01 -3.28
N ALA A 4 15.29 -36.78 -4.54
CA ALA A 4 15.52 -35.44 -5.08
C ALA A 4 14.16 -34.71 -5.19
N GLY A 5 13.84 -33.91 -4.17
CA GLY A 5 12.76 -32.93 -4.20
C GLY A 5 13.10 -31.80 -5.17
N LYS A 6 12.88 -32.01 -6.47
CA LYS A 6 12.88 -30.94 -7.48
C LYS A 6 11.52 -30.27 -7.44
N GLY A 7 11.45 -29.17 -6.70
CA GLY A 7 10.26 -28.32 -6.65
C GLY A 7 10.39 -27.15 -5.69
N SER A 8 11.59 -26.70 -5.34
CA SER A 8 11.73 -25.34 -4.82
C SER A 8 11.75 -24.44 -6.05
N ALA A 9 10.62 -23.78 -6.34
CA ALA A 9 10.67 -22.60 -7.16
C ALA A 9 11.62 -21.65 -6.42
N ASN A 10 12.81 -21.43 -6.97
CA ASN A 10 13.65 -20.32 -6.53
C ASN A 10 12.83 -19.06 -6.82
N ILE A 11 12.11 -18.58 -5.81
CA ILE A 11 11.54 -17.24 -5.82
C ILE A 11 12.75 -16.34 -5.65
N GLU A 12 13.32 -15.92 -6.78
CA GLU A 12 14.37 -14.92 -6.81
C GLU A 12 13.72 -13.59 -6.41
N TYR A 13 13.99 -13.17 -5.17
CA TYR A 13 13.52 -11.89 -4.69
C TYR A 13 14.31 -10.78 -5.37
N ASP A 14 13.58 -9.87 -6.02
CA ASP A 14 14.15 -8.70 -6.68
C ASP A 14 13.72 -7.45 -5.90
N SER A 15 14.61 -7.00 -5.03
CA SER A 15 14.45 -5.80 -4.19
C SER A 15 14.17 -4.57 -5.07
N GLU A 16 14.92 -4.39 -6.17
CA GLU A 16 14.79 -3.23 -7.05
C GLU A 16 13.40 -3.16 -7.71
N LYS A 17 12.93 -4.29 -8.24
CA LYS A 17 11.58 -4.38 -8.81
C LYS A 17 10.50 -4.16 -7.75
N THR A 18 10.68 -4.73 -6.56
CA THR A 18 9.76 -4.57 -5.43
C THR A 18 9.62 -3.09 -5.04
N MET A 19 10.75 -2.41 -4.86
CA MET A 19 10.80 -1.00 -4.47
C MET A 19 10.28 -0.08 -5.58
N THR A 20 10.56 -0.40 -6.84
CA THR A 20 9.97 0.30 -7.99
C THR A 20 8.44 0.16 -8.02
N GLY A 21 7.93 -1.04 -7.77
CA GLY A 21 6.49 -1.30 -7.66
C GLY A 21 5.85 -0.52 -6.51
N MET A 22 6.53 -0.47 -5.37
CA MET A 22 6.10 0.28 -4.20
C MET A 22 5.98 1.78 -4.48
N THR A 23 6.97 2.39 -5.17
CA THR A 23 6.88 3.80 -5.57
C THR A 23 5.68 4.08 -6.47
N LYS A 24 5.35 3.15 -7.39
CA LYS A 24 4.15 3.28 -8.23
C LYS A 24 2.87 3.23 -7.41
N VAL A 25 2.78 2.31 -6.45
CA VAL A 25 1.61 2.21 -5.57
C VAL A 25 1.48 3.47 -4.70
N GLN A 26 2.58 3.99 -4.14
CA GLN A 26 2.59 5.26 -3.42
C GLN A 26 2.05 6.42 -4.29
N THR A 27 2.52 6.52 -5.53
CA THR A 27 2.04 7.57 -6.46
C THR A 27 0.53 7.45 -6.73
N GLN A 28 0.00 6.23 -6.84
CA GLN A 28 -1.44 6.01 -7.01
C GLN A 28 -2.22 6.30 -5.74
N LEU A 29 -1.66 6.02 -4.57
CA LEU A 29 -2.24 6.37 -3.28
C LEU A 29 -2.34 7.90 -3.12
N ASP A 30 -1.27 8.63 -3.43
CA ASP A 30 -1.26 10.10 -3.37
C ASP A 30 -2.34 10.69 -4.31
N ALA A 31 -2.43 10.18 -5.54
CA ALA A 31 -3.46 10.59 -6.49
C ALA A 31 -4.89 10.26 -6.01
N PHE A 32 -5.07 9.13 -5.33
CA PHE A 32 -6.34 8.73 -4.74
C PHE A 32 -6.75 9.65 -3.58
N ILE A 33 -5.83 9.99 -2.69
CA ILE A 33 -6.05 10.92 -1.58
C ILE A 33 -6.44 12.30 -2.12
N ASP A 34 -5.69 12.82 -3.10
CA ASP A 34 -5.99 14.09 -3.74
C ASP A 34 -7.37 14.12 -4.40
N SER A 35 -7.73 13.04 -5.10
CA SER A 35 -9.05 12.90 -5.72
C SER A 35 -10.16 12.92 -4.67
N THR A 36 -9.99 12.17 -3.59
CA THR A 36 -10.95 12.11 -2.46
C THR A 36 -11.12 13.49 -1.84
N ASN A 37 -10.04 14.19 -1.53
CA ASN A 37 -10.07 15.54 -0.95
C ASN A 37 -10.80 16.55 -1.86
N ARG A 38 -10.61 16.44 -3.18
CA ARG A 38 -11.33 17.27 -4.15
C ARG A 38 -12.83 16.96 -4.18
N ILE A 39 -13.21 15.69 -4.13
CA ILE A 39 -14.61 15.26 -4.08
C ILE A 39 -15.30 15.81 -2.83
N VAL A 40 -14.67 15.63 -1.66
CA VAL A 40 -15.19 16.15 -0.37
C VAL A 40 -15.35 17.66 -0.40
N SER A 41 -14.35 18.37 -0.92
CA SER A 41 -14.41 19.83 -1.03
C SER A 41 -15.59 20.30 -1.89
N LYS A 42 -15.86 19.61 -3.00
CA LYS A 42 -17.02 19.92 -3.87
C LYS A 42 -18.35 19.65 -3.17
N PHE A 43 -18.47 18.54 -2.43
CA PHE A 43 -19.68 18.26 -1.67
C PHE A 43 -19.93 19.28 -0.57
N ASN A 44 -18.88 19.69 0.15
CA ASN A 44 -18.99 20.74 1.18
C ASN A 44 -19.49 22.07 0.60
N LEU A 45 -19.07 22.44 -0.62
CA LEU A 45 -19.61 23.63 -1.30
C LEU A 45 -21.10 23.46 -1.63
N VAL A 46 -21.50 22.31 -2.18
CA VAL A 46 -22.90 22.01 -2.49
C VAL A 46 -23.77 22.04 -1.23
N PHE A 47 -23.27 21.52 -0.11
CA PHE A 47 -23.97 21.54 1.18
C PHE A 47 -24.05 22.93 1.82
N ALA A 48 -23.12 23.84 1.50
CA ALA A 48 -23.18 25.21 1.99
C ALA A 48 -24.32 26.02 1.33
N ASP A 49 -24.66 25.68 0.07
CA ASP A 49 -25.65 26.41 -0.74
C ASP A 49 -27.08 25.86 -0.60
N LEU A 50 -27.26 24.70 0.03
CA LEU A 50 -28.52 23.98 0.08
C LEU A 50 -28.95 23.73 1.54
N SER A 51 -30.25 23.84 1.85
CA SER A 51 -30.84 23.50 3.15
C SER A 51 -32.10 22.63 3.02
N GLY A 52 -32.28 21.64 3.91
CA GLY A 52 -33.45 20.75 3.94
C GLY A 52 -33.12 19.26 4.13
N GLU A 53 -34.12 18.47 4.49
CA GLU A 53 -34.03 17.04 4.87
C GLU A 53 -33.39 16.14 3.79
N SER A 54 -33.59 16.45 2.50
CA SER A 54 -32.95 15.70 1.40
C SER A 54 -31.43 15.82 1.39
N ILE A 55 -30.85 16.88 1.97
CA ILE A 55 -29.40 17.12 1.98
C ILE A 55 -28.73 16.32 3.08
N GLU A 56 -29.42 16.07 4.20
CA GLU A 56 -28.91 15.26 5.30
C GLU A 56 -28.57 13.84 4.83
N SER A 57 -29.41 13.24 3.98
CA SER A 57 -29.13 11.93 3.37
C SER A 57 -27.90 11.96 2.45
N TYR A 58 -27.70 13.04 1.68
CA TYR A 58 -26.50 13.18 0.85
C TYR A 58 -25.24 13.40 1.70
N GLN A 59 -25.34 14.14 2.81
CA GLN A 59 -24.23 14.33 3.75
C GLN A 59 -23.79 13.00 4.36
N GLU A 60 -24.75 12.14 4.74
CA GLU A 60 -24.46 10.80 5.26
C GLU A 60 -23.72 9.95 4.23
N VAL A 61 -24.21 9.91 2.98
CA VAL A 61 -23.56 9.14 1.90
C VAL A 61 -22.13 9.64 1.63
N VAL A 62 -21.94 10.96 1.61
CA VAL A 62 -20.61 11.57 1.44
C VAL A 62 -19.70 11.21 2.62
N GLN A 63 -20.22 11.24 3.83
CA GLN A 63 -19.45 10.88 5.02
C GLN A 63 -19.04 9.40 5.00
N GLN A 64 -19.95 8.49 4.66
CA GLN A 64 -19.63 7.06 4.48
C GLN A 64 -18.57 6.85 3.40
N TYR A 65 -18.65 7.59 2.29
CA TYR A 65 -17.62 7.57 1.25
C TYR A 65 -16.26 8.04 1.78
N VAL A 66 -16.21 9.11 2.57
CA VAL A 66 -14.97 9.60 3.20
C VAL A 66 -14.38 8.58 4.18
N GLU A 67 -15.21 7.96 4.99
CA GLU A 67 -14.75 6.93 5.94
C GLU A 67 -14.21 5.71 5.20
N GLY A 68 -14.90 5.24 4.16
CA GLY A 68 -14.44 4.12 3.33
C GLY A 68 -13.13 4.40 2.60
N THR A 69 -12.96 5.61 2.07
CA THR A 69 -11.72 6.03 1.38
C THR A 69 -10.54 6.15 2.34
N LYS A 70 -10.73 6.70 3.55
CA LYS A 70 -9.71 6.72 4.61
C LYS A 70 -9.28 5.33 5.04
N LEU A 71 -10.23 4.39 5.13
CA LEU A 71 -9.90 3.02 5.47
C LEU A 71 -9.03 2.37 4.38
N ALA A 72 -9.36 2.61 3.11
CA ALA A 72 -8.55 2.13 1.99
C ALA A 72 -7.13 2.73 2.01
N GLU A 73 -7.01 4.04 2.25
CA GLU A 73 -5.73 4.74 2.42
C GLU A 73 -4.87 4.06 3.49
N GLN A 74 -5.40 3.87 4.70
CA GLN A 74 -4.69 3.23 5.81
C GLN A 74 -4.20 1.81 5.49
N TYR A 75 -5.00 1.01 4.79
CA TYR A 75 -4.60 -0.35 4.42
C TYR A 75 -3.51 -0.36 3.35
N ILE A 76 -3.55 0.56 2.39
CA ILE A 76 -2.51 0.67 1.36
C ILE A 76 -1.20 1.16 2.01
N GLU A 77 -1.24 2.17 2.87
CA GLU A 77 -0.06 2.61 3.63
C GLU A 77 0.56 1.49 4.46
N LYS A 78 -0.29 0.70 5.15
CA LYS A 78 0.17 -0.45 5.92
C LYS A 78 0.83 -1.50 5.03
N LEU A 79 0.28 -1.77 3.85
CA LEU A 79 0.89 -2.69 2.89
C LEU A 79 2.26 -2.20 2.44
N LEU A 80 2.38 -0.91 2.09
CA LEU A 80 3.65 -0.30 1.69
C LEU A 80 4.69 -0.44 2.81
N HIS A 81 4.30 -0.18 4.06
CA HIS A 81 5.18 -0.33 5.21
C HIS A 81 5.65 -1.78 5.42
N LEU A 82 4.74 -2.75 5.31
CA LEU A 82 5.08 -4.17 5.44
C LEU A 82 6.06 -4.63 4.35
N ILE A 83 5.89 -4.13 3.12
CA ILE A 83 6.81 -4.43 2.01
C ILE A 83 8.19 -3.84 2.29
N GLN A 84 8.29 -2.60 2.76
CA GLN A 84 9.57 -1.98 3.13
C GLN A 84 10.29 -2.77 4.23
N MET A 85 9.56 -3.20 5.26
CA MET A 85 10.12 -4.02 6.33
C MET A 85 10.63 -5.36 5.81
N THR A 86 9.84 -6.01 4.95
CA THR A 86 10.20 -7.32 4.37
C THR A 86 11.43 -7.20 3.48
N ASP A 87 11.52 -6.16 2.64
CA ASP A 87 12.70 -5.88 1.82
C ASP A 87 13.96 -5.71 2.68
N ALA A 88 13.88 -4.89 3.73
CA ALA A 88 15.00 -4.67 4.65
C ALA A 88 15.45 -5.96 5.36
N GLU A 89 14.51 -6.83 5.75
CA GLU A 89 14.81 -8.13 6.35
C GLU A 89 15.49 -9.07 5.36
N ILE A 90 15.02 -9.15 4.11
CA ILE A 90 15.61 -9.99 3.07
C ILE A 90 17.03 -9.52 2.74
N VAL A 91 17.24 -8.22 2.47
CA VAL A 91 18.56 -7.66 2.19
C VAL A 91 19.53 -7.93 3.35
N THR A 92 19.06 -7.80 4.60
CA THR A 92 19.87 -8.11 5.78
C THR A 92 20.24 -9.59 5.85
N ALA A 93 19.30 -10.49 5.55
CA ALA A 93 19.52 -11.93 5.53
C ALA A 93 20.53 -12.34 4.44
N GLU A 94 20.40 -11.77 3.24
CA GLU A 94 21.33 -12.00 2.13
C GLU A 94 22.75 -11.52 2.47
N GLN A 95 22.89 -10.34 3.05
CA GLN A 95 24.20 -9.82 3.48
C GLN A 95 24.83 -10.70 4.58
N LYS A 96 24.04 -11.16 5.54
CA LYS A 96 24.51 -12.10 6.58
C LYS A 96 24.96 -13.42 5.97
N SER A 97 24.18 -13.98 5.05
CA SER A 97 24.51 -15.21 4.35
C SER A 97 25.84 -15.08 3.60
N LYS A 98 26.01 -14.02 2.81
CA LYS A 98 27.25 -13.72 2.10
C LYS A 98 28.45 -13.62 3.03
N ASN A 99 28.31 -12.90 4.14
CA ASN A 99 29.39 -12.76 5.13
C ASN A 99 29.77 -14.08 5.82
N MET A 100 28.86 -15.05 5.94
CA MET A 100 29.20 -16.38 6.47
C MET A 100 29.94 -17.22 5.42
N PHE A 101 29.47 -17.22 4.17
CA PHE A 101 30.15 -17.89 3.07
C PHE A 101 31.57 -17.36 2.85
N ASP A 102 31.76 -16.04 2.91
CA ASP A 102 33.08 -15.39 2.76
C ASP A 102 34.03 -15.66 3.94
N ARG A 103 33.52 -16.10 5.10
CA ARG A 103 34.34 -16.47 6.28
C ARG A 103 34.72 -17.94 6.35
N GLU A 104 33.98 -18.80 5.64
CA GLU A 104 34.22 -20.25 5.58
C GLU A 104 35.00 -20.68 4.31
N GLY A 105 35.22 -19.76 3.36
CA GLY A 105 35.96 -19.96 2.11
C GLY A 105 37.43 -19.58 2.16
#